data_AF-A0A1M3K0C1-F1
#
_entry.id   AF-A0A1M3K0C1-F1
#
_cell.length_a   1.000
_cell.length_b   1.000
_cell.length_c   1.000
_cell.angle_alpha   90.00
_cell.angle_beta   90.00
_cell.angle_gamma   90.00
#
_symmetry.space_group_name_H-M   'P 1'
#
loop_
_entity.id
_entity.type
_entity.pdbx_description
1 polymer ?
#
loop_
_entity_poly.entity_id
_entity_poly.type
_entity_poly.pdbx_seq_one_letter_code
_entity_poly.pdbx_strand_id
1 'polypeptide(L)'
;MRPSNRFKILILSLVHAVAGLIIFIVPIIIVLNGTVPSAWFVLVSIGAALIGIGGILLTLLRSGRELLNQKIIFSILPVILLLMTAAFVAGFQSL
;
A
#
# COMPACT_ATOMS: atom_id res chain seq x y z
N MET A 1 -16.21 -18.10 -23.32
CA MET A 1 -14.74 -18.33 -23.39
C MET A 1 -14.10 -17.82 -22.10
N ARG A 2 -13.23 -18.61 -21.45
CA ARG A 2 -12.48 -18.17 -20.26
C ARG A 2 -11.26 -17.35 -20.72
N PRO A 3 -11.04 -16.11 -20.22
CA PRO A 3 -9.91 -15.29 -20.63
C PRO A 3 -8.58 -15.92 -20.23
N SER A 4 -7.53 -15.66 -21.01
CA SER A 4 -6.18 -16.19 -20.78
C SER A 4 -5.61 -15.68 -19.45
N ASN A 5 -4.73 -16.46 -18.83
CA ASN A 5 -4.18 -16.12 -17.52
C ASN A 5 -3.34 -14.82 -17.55
N ARG A 6 -2.65 -14.56 -18.68
CA ARG A 6 -1.88 -13.32 -18.88
C ARG A 6 -2.79 -12.08 -18.93
N PHE A 7 -3.94 -12.19 -19.58
CA PHE A 7 -4.91 -11.10 -19.66
C PHE A 7 -5.47 -10.73 -18.28
N LYS A 8 -5.79 -11.75 -17.45
CA LYS A 8 -6.24 -11.53 -16.07
C LYS A 8 -5.17 -10.83 -15.23
N ILE A 9 -3.91 -11.27 -15.33
CA ILE A 9 -2.79 -10.67 -14.58
C ILE A 9 -2.56 -9.22 -15.01
N LEU A 10 -2.64 -8.93 -16.30
CA LEU A 10 -2.50 -7.57 -16.81
C LEU A 10 -3.57 -6.64 -16.23
N ILE A 11 -4.84 -7.04 -16.30
CA ILE A 11 -5.96 -6.26 -15.75
C ILE A 11 -5.77 -6.07 -14.25
N LEU A 12 -5.48 -7.14 -13.52
CA LEU A 12 -5.29 -7.07 -12.07
C LEU A 12 -4.15 -6.12 -11.70
N SER A 13 -3.02 -6.21 -12.38
CA SER A 13 -1.84 -5.37 -12.10
C SER A 13 -2.13 -3.91 -12.39
N LEU A 14 -2.83 -3.61 -13.48
CA LEU A 14 -3.22 -2.25 -13.85
C LEU A 14 -4.19 -1.65 -12.82
N VAL A 15 -5.29 -2.35 -12.53
CA VAL A 15 -6.31 -1.87 -11.58
C VAL A 15 -5.72 -1.71 -10.19
N HIS A 16 -4.91 -2.66 -9.74
CA HIS A 16 -4.26 -2.60 -8.44
C HIS A 16 -3.29 -1.42 -8.33
N ALA A 17 -2.45 -1.19 -9.35
CA ALA A 17 -1.52 -0.07 -9.37
C ALA A 17 -2.24 1.28 -9.33
N VAL A 18 -3.30 1.44 -10.12
CA VAL A 18 -4.13 2.66 -10.13
C VAL A 18 -4.82 2.86 -8.78
N ALA A 19 -5.42 1.82 -8.21
CA ALA A 19 -6.06 1.89 -6.89
C ALA A 19 -5.06 2.28 -5.80
N GLY A 20 -3.86 1.67 -5.80
CA GLY A 20 -2.79 2.02 -4.86
C GLY A 20 -2.37 3.49 -4.97
N LEU A 21 -2.23 4.00 -6.19
CA LEU A 21 -1.88 5.40 -6.43
C LEU A 21 -2.98 6.35 -5.96
N ILE A 22 -4.25 6.00 -6.20
CA ILE A 22 -5.40 6.77 -5.73
C ILE A 22 -5.39 6.84 -4.20
N ILE A 23 -5.27 5.70 -3.50
CA ILE A 23 -5.28 5.65 -2.04
C ILE A 23 -4.08 6.41 -1.45
N PHE A 24 -2.94 6.46 -2.15
CA PHE A 24 -1.77 7.21 -1.72
C PHE A 24 -1.91 8.73 -1.96
N ILE A 25 -2.31 9.16 -3.16
CA ILE A 25 -2.29 10.57 -3.56
C ILE A 25 -3.50 11.34 -3.03
N VAL A 26 -4.70 10.75 -3.08
CA VAL A 26 -5.94 11.47 -2.75
C VAL A 26 -5.95 12.06 -1.34
N PRO A 27 -5.56 11.34 -0.27
CA PRO A 27 -5.54 11.92 1.07
C PRO A 27 -4.57 13.10 1.19
N ILE A 28 -3.44 13.08 0.47
CA ILE A 28 -2.49 14.21 0.42
C ILE A 28 -3.18 15.44 -0.17
N ILE A 29 -3.81 15.29 -1.34
CA ILE A 29 -4.48 16.41 -2.02
C ILE A 29 -5.59 16.99 -1.14
N ILE A 30 -6.40 16.14 -0.54
CA ILE A 30 -7.54 16.55 0.29
C ILE A 30 -7.07 17.31 1.54
N VAL A 31 -5.98 16.87 2.17
CA VAL A 31 -5.34 17.59 3.29
C VAL A 31 -4.78 18.93 2.85
N LEU A 32 -4.03 18.97 1.73
CA LEU A 32 -3.45 20.22 1.21
C LEU A 32 -4.50 21.23 0.77
N ASN A 33 -5.65 20.76 0.28
CA ASN A 33 -6.78 21.61 -0.09
C ASN A 33 -7.62 22.07 1.12
N GLY A 34 -7.30 21.63 2.35
CA GLY A 34 -8.06 21.99 3.55
C GLY A 34 -9.48 21.43 3.56
N THR A 35 -9.76 20.38 2.78
CA THR A 35 -11.11 19.79 2.63
C THR A 35 -11.48 18.81 3.75
N VAL A 36 -10.56 18.56 4.69
CA VAL A 36 -10.78 17.73 5.88
C VAL A 36 -10.46 18.51 7.16
N PRO A 37 -11.09 18.17 8.29
CA PRO A 37 -10.93 18.92 9.55
C PRO A 37 -9.52 18.89 10.12
N SER A 38 -8.74 17.85 9.78
CA SER A 38 -7.46 17.56 10.42
C SER A 38 -6.39 17.17 9.40
N ALA A 39 -5.19 17.73 9.57
CA ALA A 39 -4.01 17.33 8.81
C ALA A 39 -3.57 15.88 9.09
N TRP A 40 -4.01 15.30 10.20
CA TRP A 40 -3.73 13.90 10.57
C TRP A 40 -4.31 12.89 9.56
N PHE A 41 -5.26 13.29 8.73
CA PHE A 41 -5.78 12.45 7.64
C PHE A 41 -4.69 12.03 6.64
N VAL A 42 -3.55 12.74 6.57
CA VAL A 42 -2.40 12.36 5.74
C VAL A 42 -1.77 11.01 6.17
N LEU A 43 -2.03 10.54 7.39
CA LEU A 43 -1.62 9.22 7.85
C LEU A 43 -2.19 8.09 6.97
N VAL A 44 -3.34 8.30 6.31
CA VAL A 44 -3.89 7.34 5.32
C VAL A 44 -2.90 7.14 4.17
N SER A 45 -2.26 8.21 3.68
CA SER A 45 -1.23 8.12 2.64
C SER A 45 0.04 7.43 3.14
N ILE A 46 0.40 7.62 4.41
CA ILE A 46 1.53 6.90 5.03
C ILE A 46 1.20 5.40 5.12
N GLY A 47 -0.01 5.04 5.54
CA GLY A 47 -0.49 3.65 5.53
C GLY A 47 -0.46 3.03 4.13
N ALA A 48 -0.88 3.80 3.11
CA ALA A 48 -0.85 3.39 1.71
C ALA A 48 0.58 3.14 1.20
N ALA A 49 1.55 3.98 1.57
CA ALA A 49 2.95 3.77 1.26
C ALA A 49 3.51 2.51 1.93
N LEU A 50 3.17 2.28 3.21
CA LEU A 50 3.61 1.11 3.96
C LEU A 50 3.12 -0.20 3.34
N ILE A 51 1.85 -0.29 2.91
CA ILE A 51 1.37 -1.49 2.21
C ILE A 51 2.01 -1.64 0.82
N GLY A 52 2.27 -0.55 0.10
CA GLY A 52 3.01 -0.58 -1.16
C GLY A 52 4.40 -1.17 -0.99
N ILE A 53 5.13 -0.74 0.05
CA ILE A 53 6.41 -1.32 0.46
C ILE A 53 6.24 -2.81 0.78
N GLY A 54 5.24 -3.18 1.59
CA GLY A 54 4.92 -4.58 1.90
C GLY A 54 4.73 -5.43 0.63
N GLY A 55 3.96 -4.94 -0.34
CA GLY A 55 3.75 -5.60 -1.63
C GLY A 55 5.06 -5.82 -2.41
N ILE A 56 5.96 -4.82 -2.42
CA ILE A 56 7.29 -4.95 -3.03
C ILE A 56 8.09 -6.04 -2.31
N LEU A 57 8.13 -6.06 -0.98
CA LEU A 57 8.81 -7.12 -0.22
C LEU A 57 8.29 -8.52 -0.58
N LEU A 58 6.97 -8.70 -0.74
CA LEU A 58 6.40 -9.99 -1.17
C LEU A 58 6.84 -10.37 -2.60
N THR A 59 6.95 -9.41 -3.52
CA THR A 59 7.43 -9.70 -4.88
C THR A 59 8.90 -10.08 -4.91
N LEU A 60 9.73 -9.49 -4.05
CA LEU A 60 11.12 -9.90 -3.84
C LEU A 60 11.19 -11.32 -3.30
N LEU A 61 10.37 -11.64 -2.29
CA LEU A 61 10.26 -12.98 -1.73
C LEU A 61 9.86 -14.02 -2.78
N ARG A 62 8.87 -13.71 -3.63
CA ARG A 62 8.38 -14.61 -4.69
C ARG A 62 9.38 -14.80 -5.83
N SER A 63 10.15 -13.77 -6.16
CA SER A 63 11.09 -13.80 -7.29
C SER A 63 12.40 -14.51 -6.97
N GLY A 64 12.64 -14.89 -5.72
CA GLY A 64 13.87 -15.57 -5.27
C GLY A 64 15.13 -14.71 -5.43
N ARG A 65 14.98 -13.41 -5.71
CA ARG A 65 16.10 -12.49 -5.93
C ARG A 65 16.69 -12.08 -4.57
N GLU A 66 17.99 -12.29 -4.40
CA GLU A 66 18.78 -12.12 -3.17
C GLU A 66 18.95 -10.67 -2.66
N LEU A 67 18.05 -9.73 -2.99
CA LEU A 67 18.19 -8.34 -2.52
C LEU A 67 18.08 -8.24 -0.98
N LEU A 68 17.26 -9.10 -0.35
CA LEU A 68 17.12 -9.20 1.10
C LEU A 68 16.88 -10.66 1.52
N ASN A 69 17.44 -11.06 2.66
CA ASN A 69 17.24 -12.40 3.22
C ASN A 69 15.75 -12.62 3.57
N GLN A 70 15.19 -13.75 3.16
CA GLN A 70 13.81 -14.16 3.47
C GLN A 70 13.47 -14.08 4.97
N LYS A 71 14.43 -14.39 5.85
CA LYS A 71 14.24 -14.25 7.31
C LYS A 71 13.99 -12.80 7.72
N ILE A 72 14.70 -11.85 7.10
CA ILE A 72 14.54 -10.42 7.34
C ILE A 72 13.16 -9.96 6.86
N ILE A 73 12.76 -10.38 5.65
CA ILE A 73 11.44 -10.04 5.10
C ILE A 73 10.33 -10.51 6.05
N PHE A 74 10.34 -11.78 6.48
CA PHE A 74 9.33 -12.29 7.40
C PHE A 74 9.36 -11.66 8.80
N SER A 75 10.51 -11.14 9.24
CA SER A 75 10.60 -10.41 10.51
C SER A 75 10.02 -8.99 10.42
N ILE A 76 10.14 -8.32 9.28
CA ILE A 76 9.74 -6.91 9.11
C ILE A 76 8.27 -6.81 8.66
N LEU A 77 7.77 -7.78 7.89
CA LEU A 77 6.42 -7.78 7.34
C LEU A 77 5.31 -7.54 8.39
N PRO A 78 5.30 -8.23 9.55
CA PRO A 78 4.27 -8.03 10.56
C PRO A 78 4.30 -6.62 11.15
N VAL A 79 5.50 -6.06 11.32
CA VAL A 79 5.69 -4.69 11.83
C VAL A 79 5.17 -3.68 10.82
N ILE A 80 5.47 -3.84 9.54
CA ILE A 80 4.92 -2.98 8.47
C ILE A 80 3.40 -3.04 8.46
N LEU A 81 2.81 -4.24 8.55
CA LEU A 81 1.36 -4.40 8.57
C LEU A 81 0.71 -3.76 9.80
N LEU A 82 1.35 -3.87 10.96
CA LEU A 82 0.89 -3.23 12.19
C LEU A 82 0.93 -1.69 12.06
N LEU A 83 2.05 -1.14 11.59
CA LEU A 83 2.20 0.30 11.38
C LEU A 83 1.24 0.83 10.33
N MET A 84 1.03 0.08 9.24
CA MET A 84 0.04 0.40 8.21
C MET A 84 -1.37 0.48 8.81
N THR A 85 -1.74 -0.51 9.63
CA THR A 85 -3.06 -0.54 10.28
C THR A 85 -3.21 0.65 11.23
N ALA A 86 -2.20 0.91 12.06
CA ALA A 86 -2.22 2.05 12.98
C ALA A 86 -2.34 3.39 12.24
N ALA A 87 -1.61 3.57 11.14
CA ALA A 87 -1.66 4.77 10.32
C ALA A 87 -3.05 4.97 9.68
N PHE A 88 -3.66 3.90 9.15
CA PHE A 88 -5.03 3.99 8.62
C PHE A 88 -6.05 4.33 9.70
N VAL A 89 -6.02 3.63 10.84
CA VAL A 89 -6.96 3.88 11.94
C VAL A 89 -6.83 5.30 12.45
N ALA A 90 -5.62 5.77 12.73
CA ALA A 90 -5.38 7.12 13.22
C ALA A 90 -5.75 8.19 12.17
N GLY A 91 -5.49 7.93 10.89
CA GLY A 91 -5.89 8.80 9.80
C GLY A 91 -7.40 8.94 9.69
N PHE A 92 -8.14 7.83 9.62
CA PHE A 92 -9.61 7.85 9.52
C PHE A 92 -10.29 8.36 10.79
N GLN A 93 -9.73 8.12 11.97
CA GLN A 93 -10.25 8.65 13.25
C GLN A 93 -10.16 10.18 13.33
N SER A 94 -9.37 10.82 12.46
CA SER A 94 -9.20 12.27 12.43
C SER A 94 -10.19 13.02 11.54
N LEU A 95 -11.06 12.30 10.81
CA LEU A 95 -12.21 12.84 10.07
C LEU A 95 -13.35 13.17 11.03
#